data_AF-A0AAN6Q819-F1
#
_entry.id   AF-A0AAN6Q819-F1
#
_cell.length_a   1.000
_cell.length_b   1.000
_cell.length_c   1.000
_cell.angle_alpha   90.00
_cell.angle_beta   90.00
_cell.angle_gamma   90.00
#
_symmetry.space_group_name_H-M   'P 1'
#
loop_
_entity.id
_entity.type
_entity.pdbx_description
1 polymer ?
#
loop_
_entity_poly.entity_id
_entity_poly.type
_entity_poly.pdbx_seq_one_letter_code
_entity_poly.pdbx_strand_id
1 'polypeptide(L)'
;MQPRGPKAADLRAPYESDCPSVQRTFGTAPDCNLSETEREQARDEAIRRLQELYEQGVPFFSKHVFRHALEQIEDCRNGAATWPTSPDGAEARIISIPTVDGGVTNYKVEMGSVDSGEPYLEYKTFESLTRYANRNFFDPDLAYASTQLLYPLMVRDIVTGQFLPLPGFASEAEVRDNFTAGIQSWEESEDGKRLRSQLSERSDSLLKVTKIVAFACCTMAGRNGVARQHVTHQHTLILTLRDILSSSSRRCSSSSSNDQQQKQGQQQPEIKCFAQDPNYTEADQAVLQEAGIAVLGDPRGFLEVDDETVVLSFSPNIPVRQIITDIARPAILLWNHVQSEAEEAEFWKQRGHQHGPKPMM
;
A
#
# COMPACT_ATOMS: atom_id res chain seq x y z
N MET A 1 20.04 4.41 45.87
CA MET A 1 20.09 2.96 45.65
C MET A 1 18.67 2.42 45.65
N GLN A 2 18.16 2.07 44.47
CA GLN A 2 16.91 1.32 44.24
C GLN A 2 17.22 0.31 43.12
N PRO A 3 16.68 -0.92 43.18
CA PRO A 3 17.09 -1.99 42.26
C PRO A 3 16.45 -1.79 40.88
N ARG A 4 17.28 -1.88 39.84
CA ARG A 4 16.85 -1.97 38.44
C ARG A 4 16.12 -3.30 38.23
N GLY A 5 14.89 -3.23 37.71
CA GLY A 5 14.12 -4.40 37.29
C GLY A 5 14.81 -5.18 36.15
N PRO A 6 14.41 -6.44 35.92
CA PRO A 6 15.08 -7.34 34.99
C PRO A 6 14.99 -6.81 33.55
N LYS A 7 16.13 -6.80 32.86
CA LYS A 7 16.21 -6.55 31.42
C LYS A 7 15.39 -7.64 30.70
N ALA A 8 14.50 -7.21 29.82
CA ALA A 8 13.75 -8.11 28.95
C ALA A 8 14.73 -9.03 28.21
N ALA A 9 14.53 -10.34 28.39
CA ALA A 9 15.28 -11.37 27.71
C ALA A 9 14.99 -11.29 26.21
N ASP A 10 16.07 -11.30 25.43
CA ASP A 10 16.08 -11.46 23.99
C ASP A 10 15.49 -12.83 23.64
N LEU A 11 14.24 -12.83 23.18
CA LEU A 11 13.50 -14.03 22.75
C LEU A 11 13.04 -13.82 21.31
N ARG A 12 13.99 -13.94 20.38
CA ARG A 12 13.68 -14.35 19.01
C ARG A 12 14.25 -15.74 18.79
N ALA A 13 13.35 -16.66 18.45
CA ALA A 13 13.72 -17.95 17.88
C ALA A 13 14.49 -17.70 16.56
N PRO A 14 15.53 -18.50 16.26
CA PRO A 14 16.30 -18.35 15.05
C PRO A 14 15.44 -18.75 13.85
N TYR A 15 15.20 -17.82 12.94
CA TYR A 15 14.71 -18.11 11.60
C TYR A 15 15.89 -18.56 10.73
N GLU A 16 16.61 -19.59 11.19
CA GLU A 16 17.57 -20.36 10.40
C GLU A 16 16.96 -21.76 10.25
N SER A 17 16.13 -21.90 9.22
CA SER A 17 15.80 -23.20 8.68
C SER A 17 16.27 -23.19 7.23
N ASP A 18 17.22 -24.06 6.94
CA ASP A 18 17.71 -24.43 5.61
C ASP A 18 16.60 -24.38 4.56
N CYS A 19 16.49 -23.25 3.86
CA CYS A 19 15.76 -23.18 2.60
C CYS A 19 16.74 -23.66 1.52
N PRO A 20 16.51 -24.81 0.86
CA PRO A 20 17.34 -25.21 -0.26
C PRO A 20 17.18 -24.13 -1.33
N SER A 21 18.28 -23.44 -1.61
CA SER A 21 18.52 -22.56 -2.76
C SER A 21 17.29 -22.29 -3.63
N VAL A 22 16.44 -21.35 -3.21
CA VAL A 22 15.36 -20.83 -4.06
C VAL A 22 16.05 -20.02 -5.15
N GLN A 23 16.28 -20.64 -6.30
CA GLN A 23 16.61 -19.91 -7.52
C GLN A 23 15.42 -19.01 -7.83
N ARG A 24 15.62 -17.70 -7.64
CA ARG A 24 14.68 -16.68 -8.09
C ARG A 24 14.71 -16.69 -9.62
N THR A 25 13.78 -17.40 -10.24
CA THR A 25 13.41 -17.11 -11.62
C THR A 25 12.50 -15.89 -11.58
N PHE A 26 13.11 -14.71 -11.69
CA PHE A 26 12.42 -13.60 -12.34
C PHE A 26 12.00 -14.13 -13.71
N GLY A 27 10.76 -13.87 -14.14
CA GLY A 27 10.39 -14.09 -15.54
C GLY A 27 11.54 -13.54 -16.38
N THR A 28 12.10 -14.39 -17.24
CA THR A 28 13.31 -14.06 -18.00
C THR A 28 13.12 -12.66 -18.55
N ALA A 29 13.98 -11.73 -18.11
CA ALA A 29 14.02 -10.40 -18.69
C ALA A 29 14.03 -10.60 -20.22
N PRO A 30 13.27 -9.81 -20.99
CA PRO A 30 13.35 -9.91 -22.45
C PRO A 30 14.84 -9.90 -22.82
N ASP A 31 15.25 -10.80 -23.71
CA ASP A 31 16.65 -10.97 -24.12
C ASP A 31 17.22 -9.61 -24.57
N CYS A 32 17.78 -8.87 -23.62
CA CYS A 32 18.36 -7.56 -23.86
C CYS A 32 19.70 -7.84 -24.53
N ASN A 33 19.71 -7.87 -25.88
CA ASN A 33 20.88 -8.06 -26.74
C ASN A 33 21.93 -6.92 -26.64
N LEU A 34 21.89 -6.12 -25.56
CA LEU A 34 22.84 -5.06 -25.31
C LEU A 34 24.14 -5.62 -24.76
N SER A 35 25.26 -5.15 -25.30
CA SER A 35 26.58 -5.32 -24.69
C SER A 35 26.63 -4.67 -23.30
N GLU A 36 27.59 -5.07 -22.47
CA GLU A 36 27.77 -4.52 -21.13
C GLU A 36 27.98 -2.99 -21.16
N THR A 37 28.76 -2.49 -22.13
CA THR A 37 28.99 -1.05 -22.34
C THR A 37 27.71 -0.31 -22.72
N GLU A 38 26.88 -0.86 -23.62
CA GLU A 38 25.60 -0.24 -24.00
C GLU A 38 24.63 -0.20 -22.82
N ARG A 39 24.65 -1.24 -21.97
CA ARG A 39 23.82 -1.31 -20.76
C ARG A 39 24.27 -0.28 -19.71
N GLU A 40 25.57 -0.06 -19.57
CA GLU A 40 26.13 0.95 -18.66
C GLU A 40 25.77 2.37 -19.14
N GLN A 41 25.91 2.66 -20.44
CA GLN A 41 25.52 3.95 -21.00
C GLN A 41 24.02 4.23 -20.87
N ALA A 42 23.17 3.23 -21.17
CA ALA A 42 21.73 3.36 -21.04
C ALA A 42 21.30 3.59 -19.57
N ARG A 43 22.01 2.99 -18.62
CA ARG A 43 21.82 3.20 -17.19
C ARG A 43 22.13 4.62 -16.77
N ASP A 44 23.30 5.13 -17.15
CA ASP A 44 23.73 6.47 -16.78
C ASP A 44 22.80 7.54 -17.37
N GLU A 45 22.38 7.33 -18.62
CA GLU A 45 21.37 8.17 -19.27
C GLU A 45 20.04 8.16 -18.52
N ALA A 46 19.55 6.97 -18.15
CA ALA A 46 18.30 6.83 -17.40
C ALA A 46 18.36 7.54 -16.04
N ILE A 47 19.46 7.40 -15.30
CA ILE A 47 19.63 8.07 -14.00
C ILE A 47 19.60 9.59 -14.18
N ARG A 48 20.36 10.12 -15.15
CA ARG A 48 20.38 11.55 -15.43
C ARG A 48 19.00 12.06 -15.82
N ARG A 49 18.30 11.32 -16.69
CA ARG A 49 16.98 11.71 -17.16
C ARG A 49 15.93 11.68 -16.04
N LEU A 50 15.96 10.67 -15.17
CA LEU A 50 15.09 10.60 -14.00
C LEU A 50 15.34 11.77 -13.04
N GLN A 51 16.61 12.15 -12.82
CA GLN A 51 16.97 13.32 -12.02
C GLN A 51 16.39 14.62 -12.61
N GLU A 52 16.57 14.83 -13.92
CA GLU A 52 16.00 15.98 -14.61
C GLU A 52 14.48 16.07 -14.46
N LEU A 53 13.77 14.95 -14.65
CA LEU A 53 12.30 14.89 -14.49
C LEU A 53 11.88 15.22 -13.06
N TYR A 54 12.58 14.68 -12.07
CA TYR A 54 12.31 14.93 -10.66
C TYR A 54 12.55 16.41 -10.29
N GLU A 55 13.66 16.99 -10.72
CA GLU A 55 13.99 18.40 -10.50
C GLU A 55 13.00 19.36 -11.17
N GLN A 56 12.43 18.96 -12.31
CA GLN A 56 11.36 19.70 -13.00
C GLN A 56 10.00 19.57 -12.30
N GLY A 57 9.89 18.75 -11.25
CA GLY A 57 8.63 18.50 -10.54
C GLY A 57 7.64 17.67 -11.35
N VAL A 58 8.12 16.85 -12.29
CA VAL A 58 7.26 15.91 -13.03
C VAL A 58 6.73 14.86 -12.04
N PRO A 59 5.41 14.67 -11.93
CA PRO A 59 4.84 13.66 -11.03
C PRO A 59 5.19 12.26 -11.55
N PHE A 60 5.68 11.41 -10.66
CA PHE A 60 6.02 10.01 -10.99
C PHE A 60 4.77 9.13 -10.97
N PHE A 61 3.73 9.55 -10.24
CA PHE A 61 2.45 8.84 -10.16
C PHE A 61 1.31 9.73 -10.63
N SER A 62 0.30 9.14 -11.27
CA SER A 62 -0.91 9.88 -11.63
C SER A 62 -2.16 9.01 -11.54
N LYS A 63 -3.28 9.63 -11.20
CA LYS A 63 -4.59 8.93 -11.25
C LYS A 63 -4.92 8.45 -12.67
N HIS A 64 -4.42 9.13 -13.70
CA HIS A 64 -4.62 8.70 -15.08
C HIS A 64 -3.97 7.33 -15.33
N VAL A 65 -2.70 7.17 -14.94
CA VAL A 65 -1.99 5.88 -15.04
C VAL A 65 -2.72 4.79 -14.25
N PHE A 66 -3.17 5.09 -13.04
CA PHE A 66 -3.90 4.11 -12.21
C PHE A 66 -5.24 3.68 -12.83
N ARG A 67 -6.03 4.61 -13.39
CA ARG A 67 -7.27 4.26 -14.11
C ARG A 67 -6.96 3.43 -15.35
N HIS A 68 -5.99 3.87 -16.15
CA HIS A 68 -5.61 3.20 -17.39
C HIS A 68 -5.11 1.77 -17.15
N ALA A 69 -4.34 1.54 -16.09
CA ALA A 69 -3.89 0.20 -15.71
C ALA A 69 -5.08 -0.65 -15.23
N LEU A 70 -5.94 -0.10 -14.37
CA LEU A 70 -7.11 -0.81 -13.84
C LEU A 70 -8.10 -1.21 -14.93
N GLU A 71 -8.42 -0.30 -15.85
CA GLU A 71 -9.30 -0.55 -17.01
C GLU A 71 -8.77 -1.72 -17.84
N GLN A 72 -7.48 -1.73 -18.18
CA GLN A 72 -6.89 -2.82 -18.95
C GLN A 72 -6.85 -4.16 -18.18
N ILE A 73 -6.61 -4.14 -16.86
CA ILE A 73 -6.67 -5.34 -16.02
C ILE A 73 -8.11 -5.91 -16.04
N GLU A 74 -9.12 -5.04 -15.92
CA GLU A 74 -10.53 -5.44 -15.93
C GLU A 74 -10.99 -5.93 -17.31
N ASP A 75 -10.58 -5.28 -18.39
CA ASP A 75 -10.85 -5.72 -19.76
C ASP A 75 -10.19 -7.08 -20.03
N CYS A 76 -8.97 -7.29 -19.51
CA CYS A 76 -8.31 -8.59 -19.56
C CYS A 76 -9.09 -9.65 -18.76
N ARG A 77 -9.65 -9.33 -17.59
CA ARG A 77 -10.49 -10.26 -16.81
C ARG A 77 -11.79 -10.60 -17.54
N ASN A 78 -12.44 -9.61 -18.14
CA ASN A 78 -13.74 -9.77 -18.79
C ASN A 78 -13.65 -10.34 -20.22
N GLY A 79 -12.45 -10.49 -20.76
CA GLY A 79 -12.23 -10.96 -22.14
C GLY A 79 -12.65 -9.95 -23.22
N ALA A 80 -12.79 -8.67 -22.85
CA ALA A 80 -13.31 -7.60 -23.70
C ALA A 80 -12.23 -6.77 -24.41
N ALA A 81 -10.95 -6.93 -24.05
CA ALA A 81 -9.87 -6.18 -24.67
C ALA A 81 -9.70 -6.52 -26.16
N THR A 82 -9.38 -5.50 -26.96
CA THR A 82 -9.02 -5.63 -28.38
C THR A 82 -7.49 -5.72 -28.49
N TRP A 83 -6.98 -6.68 -29.26
CA TRP A 83 -5.63 -7.22 -29.06
C TRP A 83 -4.62 -6.78 -30.13
N PRO A 84 -3.43 -6.29 -29.74
CA PRO A 84 -2.27 -6.31 -30.61
C PRO A 84 -1.85 -7.76 -30.84
N THR A 85 -1.71 -8.18 -32.09
CA THR A 85 -1.15 -9.50 -32.41
C THR A 85 0.32 -9.51 -31.99
N SER A 86 0.72 -10.50 -31.19
CA SER A 86 2.14 -10.73 -30.92
C SER A 86 2.87 -10.99 -32.26
N PRO A 87 4.17 -10.67 -32.40
CA PRO A 87 4.93 -10.88 -33.64
C PRO A 87 4.92 -12.32 -34.17
N ASP A 88 4.57 -13.29 -33.32
CA ASP A 88 4.42 -14.71 -33.59
C ASP A 88 2.98 -15.13 -34.00
N GLY A 89 2.05 -14.19 -34.14
CA GLY A 89 0.67 -14.46 -34.55
C GLY A 89 -0.24 -14.95 -33.43
N ALA A 90 0.25 -15.05 -32.18
CA ALA A 90 -0.59 -15.37 -31.03
C ALA A 90 -1.32 -14.10 -30.54
N GLU A 91 -2.61 -14.23 -30.21
CA GLU A 91 -3.35 -13.19 -29.47
C GLU A 91 -2.83 -13.18 -28.02
N ALA A 92 -1.74 -12.46 -27.79
CA ALA A 92 -1.24 -12.22 -26.44
C ALA A 92 -2.00 -11.03 -25.84
N ARG A 93 -2.49 -11.21 -24.61
CA ARG A 93 -3.08 -10.10 -23.86
C ARG A 93 -1.95 -9.17 -23.44
N ILE A 94 -2.01 -7.90 -23.83
CA ILE A 94 -0.98 -6.91 -23.49
C ILE A 94 -1.61 -5.82 -22.63
N ILE A 95 -0.99 -5.54 -21.48
CA ILE A 95 -1.30 -4.37 -20.66
C ILE A 95 -0.19 -3.34 -20.87
N SER A 96 -0.59 -2.13 -21.24
CA SER A 96 0.31 -1.02 -21.56
C SER A 96 0.26 0.01 -20.43
N ILE A 97 1.37 0.29 -19.75
CA ILE A 97 1.43 1.25 -18.64
C ILE A 97 2.32 2.43 -19.05
N PRO A 98 1.81 3.68 -19.04
CA PRO A 98 2.63 4.85 -19.32
C PRO A 98 3.78 5.02 -18.32
N THR A 99 4.95 5.40 -18.82
CA THR A 99 6.16 5.67 -18.03
C THR A 99 6.35 7.16 -17.76
N VAL A 100 7.19 7.50 -16.77
CA VAL A 100 7.35 8.90 -16.31
C VAL A 100 7.98 9.83 -17.35
N ASP A 101 8.69 9.28 -18.33
CA ASP A 101 9.30 10.00 -19.44
C ASP A 101 8.37 10.19 -20.65
N GLY A 102 7.10 9.75 -20.53
CA GLY A 102 6.10 9.83 -21.59
C GLY A 102 6.09 8.62 -22.54
N GLY A 103 6.93 7.62 -22.27
CA GLY A 103 6.89 6.32 -22.95
C GLY A 103 5.78 5.40 -22.42
N VAL A 104 5.88 4.12 -22.78
CA VAL A 104 4.94 3.07 -22.38
C VAL A 104 5.71 1.77 -22.20
N THR A 105 5.45 1.06 -21.10
CA THR A 105 5.91 -0.31 -20.88
C THR A 105 4.77 -1.29 -21.19
N ASN A 106 5.07 -2.34 -21.95
CA ASN A 106 4.11 -3.36 -22.36
C ASN A 106 4.34 -4.66 -21.58
N TYR A 107 3.31 -5.14 -20.88
CA TYR A 107 3.32 -6.37 -20.12
C TYR A 107 2.50 -7.43 -20.84
N LYS A 108 3.11 -8.57 -21.16
CA LYS A 108 2.38 -9.74 -21.62
C LYS A 108 1.65 -10.37 -20.44
N VAL A 109 0.36 -10.59 -20.61
CA VAL A 109 -0.51 -11.14 -19.58
C VAL A 109 -0.88 -12.57 -19.90
N GLU A 110 -0.36 -13.48 -19.08
CA GLU A 110 -0.75 -14.89 -19.08
C GLU A 110 -1.87 -15.10 -18.07
N MET A 111 -3.12 -14.81 -18.46
CA MET A 111 -4.26 -15.09 -17.58
C MET A 111 -4.49 -16.61 -17.54
N GLY A 112 -4.37 -17.20 -16.35
CA GLY A 112 -4.72 -18.60 -16.12
C GLY A 112 -3.61 -19.61 -16.42
N SER A 113 -2.35 -19.18 -16.54
CA SER A 113 -1.25 -20.13 -16.39
C SER A 113 -1.22 -20.64 -14.95
N VAL A 114 -0.90 -21.92 -14.78
CA VAL A 114 -1.06 -22.65 -13.52
C VAL A 114 -0.23 -21.99 -12.40
N ASP A 115 0.83 -21.24 -12.69
CA ASP A 115 1.78 -20.81 -11.65
C ASP A 115 1.73 -19.33 -11.23
N SER A 116 0.84 -18.51 -11.81
CA SER A 116 0.71 -17.08 -11.49
C SER A 116 -0.67 -16.75 -10.89
N GLY A 117 -0.71 -16.06 -9.75
CA GLY A 117 -1.95 -15.48 -9.23
C GLY A 117 -2.37 -14.20 -9.98
N GLU A 118 -3.37 -13.48 -9.46
CA GLU A 118 -3.85 -12.25 -10.11
C GLU A 118 -2.76 -11.16 -10.16
N PRO A 119 -2.60 -10.47 -11.30
CA PRO A 119 -1.61 -9.41 -11.40
C PRO A 119 -1.94 -8.25 -10.46
N TYR A 120 -0.89 -7.61 -9.94
CA TYR A 120 -1.00 -6.42 -9.09
C TYR A 120 0.01 -5.36 -9.53
N LEU A 121 -0.19 -4.13 -9.06
CA LEU A 121 0.71 -3.02 -9.37
C LEU A 121 1.81 -2.91 -8.32
N GLU A 122 3.05 -2.83 -8.79
CA GLU A 122 4.19 -2.39 -7.99
C GLU A 122 4.51 -0.93 -8.29
N TYR A 123 4.92 -0.21 -7.25
CA TYR A 123 5.18 1.22 -7.30
C TYR A 123 6.65 1.50 -6.96
N LYS A 124 7.38 2.09 -7.89
CA LYS A 124 8.80 2.45 -7.75
C LYS A 124 8.94 3.95 -7.49
N THR A 125 9.55 4.30 -6.36
CA THR A 125 9.93 5.69 -6.08
C THR A 125 11.01 6.18 -7.03
N PHE A 126 11.23 7.50 -7.01
CA PHE A 126 12.39 8.09 -7.69
C PHE A 126 13.71 7.45 -7.22
N GLU A 127 13.89 7.26 -5.91
CA GLU A 127 15.07 6.61 -5.33
C GLU A 127 15.16 5.14 -5.74
N SER A 128 14.01 4.46 -5.87
CA SER A 128 13.95 3.07 -6.31
C SER A 128 14.37 2.94 -7.77
N LEU A 129 13.85 3.77 -8.66
CA LEU A 129 14.19 3.77 -10.09
C LEU A 129 15.67 4.10 -10.31
N THR A 130 16.19 5.13 -9.65
CA THR A 130 17.61 5.50 -9.74
C THR A 130 18.52 4.44 -9.11
N ARG A 131 18.14 3.82 -7.99
CA ARG A 131 18.92 2.71 -7.39
C ARG A 131 18.84 1.42 -8.20
N TYR A 132 17.69 1.12 -8.81
CA TYR A 132 17.51 -0.07 -9.63
C TYR A 132 18.32 0.05 -10.92
N ALA A 133 18.34 1.23 -11.53
CA ALA A 133 19.24 1.54 -12.64
C ALA A 133 20.68 1.19 -12.28
N ASN A 134 21.12 1.46 -11.05
CA ASN A 134 22.45 1.14 -10.55
C ASN A 134 22.77 -0.35 -10.28
N ARG A 135 21.91 -1.31 -10.66
CA ARG A 135 22.14 -2.76 -10.41
C ARG A 135 22.51 -3.51 -11.68
N ASN A 136 23.16 -4.67 -11.49
CA ASN A 136 23.54 -5.61 -12.58
C ASN A 136 22.33 -6.17 -13.36
N PHE A 137 21.11 -6.00 -12.82
CA PHE A 137 19.85 -6.42 -13.43
C PHE A 137 19.07 -5.26 -14.06
N PHE A 138 19.77 -4.19 -14.49
CA PHE A 138 19.13 -3.07 -15.18
C PHE A 138 18.44 -3.55 -16.46
N ASP A 139 17.17 -3.18 -16.57
CA ASP A 139 16.33 -3.35 -17.76
C ASP A 139 15.96 -1.96 -18.29
N PRO A 140 16.45 -1.58 -19.49
CA PRO A 140 16.11 -0.29 -20.12
C PRO A 140 14.60 -0.08 -20.30
N ASP A 141 13.82 -1.13 -20.52
CA ASP A 141 12.37 -1.03 -20.77
C ASP A 141 11.58 -0.69 -19.50
N LEU A 142 12.20 -0.90 -18.33
CA LEU A 142 11.63 -0.62 -17.01
C LEU A 142 12.26 0.61 -16.35
N ALA A 143 13.23 1.25 -16.99
CA ALA A 143 14.02 2.34 -16.41
C ALA A 143 13.17 3.53 -15.95
N TYR A 144 12.06 3.78 -16.64
CA TYR A 144 11.13 4.89 -16.38
C TYR A 144 9.76 4.42 -15.85
N ALA A 145 9.61 3.13 -15.56
CA ALA A 145 8.34 2.54 -15.14
C ALA A 145 8.14 2.68 -13.62
N SER A 146 7.62 3.82 -13.18
CA SER A 146 7.24 4.06 -11.78
C SER A 146 6.08 3.20 -11.30
N THR A 147 5.22 2.75 -12.22
CA THR A 147 4.14 1.79 -11.97
C THR A 147 4.38 0.57 -12.85
N GLN A 148 4.45 -0.62 -12.25
CA GLN A 148 4.79 -1.86 -12.94
C GLN A 148 3.74 -2.94 -12.67
N LEU A 149 3.51 -3.83 -13.64
CA LEU A 149 2.64 -4.98 -13.45
C LEU A 149 3.46 -6.19 -13.01
N LEU A 150 3.09 -6.79 -11.88
CA LEU A 150 3.72 -8.02 -11.37
C LEU A 150 2.70 -9.11 -11.13
N TYR A 151 3.18 -10.36 -11.10
CA TYR A 151 2.41 -11.53 -10.72
C TYR A 151 2.88 -12.05 -9.37
N PRO A 152 1.97 -12.41 -8.46
CA PRO A 152 2.36 -13.06 -7.22
C PRO A 152 2.88 -14.46 -7.53
N LEU A 153 4.01 -14.80 -6.95
CA LEU A 153 4.54 -16.14 -6.98
C LEU A 153 3.71 -16.99 -6.01
N MET A 154 3.05 -18.01 -6.55
CA MET A 154 2.25 -18.92 -5.75
C MET A 154 3.07 -20.16 -5.41
N VAL A 155 3.11 -20.55 -4.14
CA VAL A 155 3.84 -21.75 -3.70
C VAL A 155 2.94 -22.97 -3.87
N ARG A 156 3.47 -23.99 -4.56
CA ARG A 156 2.80 -25.29 -4.74
C ARG A 156 3.52 -26.37 -3.96
N ASP A 157 2.74 -27.30 -3.43
CA ASP A 157 3.24 -28.57 -2.95
C ASP A 157 3.75 -29.38 -4.15
N ILE A 158 5.03 -29.75 -4.14
CA ILE A 158 5.71 -30.38 -5.29
C ILE A 158 5.13 -31.78 -5.59
N VAL A 159 4.54 -32.45 -4.61
CA VAL A 159 4.05 -33.83 -4.75
C VAL A 159 2.60 -33.85 -5.25
N THR A 160 1.75 -33.01 -4.67
CA THR A 160 0.31 -32.96 -4.98
C THR A 160 -0.02 -31.96 -6.09
N GLY A 161 0.91 -31.05 -6.39
CA GLY A 161 0.69 -29.93 -7.30
C GLY A 161 -0.34 -28.92 -6.78
N GLN A 162 -0.87 -29.06 -5.57
CA GLN A 162 -1.84 -28.12 -5.00
C GLN A 162 -1.15 -26.87 -4.47
N PHE A 163 -1.81 -25.72 -4.52
CA PHE A 163 -1.31 -24.52 -3.87
C PHE A 163 -1.27 -24.72 -2.36
N LEU A 164 -0.17 -24.33 -1.72
CA LEU A 164 -0.11 -24.33 -0.27
C LEU A 164 -1.01 -23.20 0.26
N PRO A 165 -1.96 -23.50 1.17
CA PRO A 165 -2.73 -22.45 1.79
C PRO A 165 -1.81 -21.52 2.56
N LEU A 166 -2.08 -20.21 2.49
CA LEU A 166 -1.42 -19.24 3.37
C LEU A 166 -1.64 -19.64 4.84
N PRO A 167 -0.68 -19.35 5.74
CA PRO A 167 -0.71 -19.78 7.13
C PRO A 167 -2.05 -19.45 7.80
N GLY A 168 -2.51 -20.35 8.69
CA GLY A 168 -3.86 -20.35 9.23
C GLY A 168 -4.31 -18.99 9.77
N PHE A 169 -5.22 -18.35 9.04
CA PHE A 169 -5.90 -17.13 9.46
C PHE A 169 -6.91 -17.44 10.58
N ALA A 170 -7.25 -16.43 11.36
CA ALA A 170 -8.38 -16.49 12.29
C ALA A 170 -9.70 -16.58 11.52
N SER A 171 -10.70 -17.22 12.12
CA SER A 171 -12.06 -17.24 11.57
C SER A 171 -12.70 -15.84 11.62
N GLU A 172 -13.72 -15.61 10.81
CA GLU A 172 -14.48 -14.34 10.82
C GLU A 172 -15.03 -13.98 12.21
N ALA A 173 -15.53 -14.97 12.96
CA ALA A 173 -15.99 -14.77 14.34
C ALA A 173 -14.85 -14.28 15.26
N GLU A 174 -13.67 -14.91 15.19
CA GLU A 174 -12.51 -14.47 15.95
C GLU A 174 -12.03 -13.08 15.52
N VAL A 175 -12.05 -12.76 14.23
CA VAL A 175 -11.70 -11.42 13.72
C VAL A 175 -12.67 -10.38 14.28
N ARG A 176 -13.98 -10.66 14.25
CA ARG A 176 -15.03 -9.78 14.78
C ARG A 176 -14.87 -9.53 16.27
N ASP A 177 -14.64 -10.58 17.05
CA ASP A 177 -14.45 -10.49 18.50
C ASP A 177 -13.22 -9.65 18.84
N ASN A 178 -12.10 -9.92 18.16
CA ASN A 178 -10.86 -9.17 18.35
C ASN A 178 -10.99 -7.70 17.94
N PHE A 179 -11.68 -7.43 16.83
CA PHE A 179 -11.91 -6.07 16.36
C PHE A 179 -12.79 -5.29 17.35
N THR A 180 -13.88 -5.89 17.82
CA THR A 180 -14.78 -5.30 18.82
C THR A 180 -14.05 -5.01 20.14
N ALA A 181 -13.26 -5.97 20.64
CA ALA A 181 -12.45 -5.79 21.84
C ALA A 181 -11.40 -4.68 21.66
N GLY A 182 -10.79 -4.59 20.48
CA GLY A 182 -9.81 -3.54 20.20
C GLY A 182 -10.43 -2.14 20.05
N ILE A 183 -11.67 -2.01 19.55
CA ILE A 183 -12.41 -0.73 19.60
C ILE A 183 -12.51 -0.24 21.05
N GLN A 184 -12.96 -1.11 21.96
CA GLN A 184 -13.11 -0.78 23.38
C GLN A 184 -11.76 -0.40 23.99
N SER A 185 -10.74 -1.24 23.77
CA SER A 185 -9.39 -1.00 24.28
C SER A 185 -8.77 0.31 23.76
N TRP A 186 -9.02 0.67 22.51
CA TRP A 186 -8.53 1.92 21.92
C TRP A 186 -9.21 3.14 22.52
N GLU A 187 -10.55 3.15 22.63
CA GLU A 187 -11.29 4.29 23.20
C GLU A 187 -11.01 4.47 24.70
N GLU A 188 -10.69 3.39 25.41
CA GLU A 188 -10.26 3.46 26.83
C GLU A 188 -8.80 3.90 26.99
N SER A 189 -7.98 3.81 25.95
CA SER A 189 -6.57 4.19 26.00
C SER A 189 -6.38 5.71 26.15
N GLU A 190 -5.30 6.10 26.81
CA GLU A 190 -4.94 7.52 26.96
C GLU A 190 -4.67 8.19 25.61
N ASP A 191 -4.07 7.46 24.66
CA ASP A 191 -3.81 7.98 23.32
C ASP A 191 -5.12 8.21 22.53
N GLY A 192 -6.06 7.27 22.59
CA GLY A 192 -7.38 7.41 21.96
C GLY A 192 -8.17 8.59 22.53
N LYS A 193 -8.24 8.71 23.86
CA LYS A 193 -8.87 9.85 24.55
C LYS A 193 -8.23 11.18 24.18
N ARG A 194 -6.90 11.24 24.19
CA ARG A 194 -6.14 12.45 23.86
C ARG A 194 -6.39 12.87 22.42
N LEU A 195 -6.31 11.95 21.47
CA LEU A 195 -6.57 12.24 20.06
C LEU A 195 -7.99 12.79 19.87
N ARG A 196 -8.98 12.14 20.47
CA ARG A 196 -10.39 12.54 20.40
C ARG A 196 -10.59 13.96 20.94
N SER A 197 -9.98 14.30 22.08
CA SER A 197 -10.04 15.66 22.63
C SER A 197 -9.44 16.68 21.67
N GLN A 198 -8.21 16.45 21.20
CA GLN A 198 -7.46 17.39 20.38
C GLN A 198 -8.12 17.66 19.00
N LEU A 199 -8.65 16.63 18.36
CA LEU A 199 -9.31 16.79 17.06
C LEU A 199 -10.72 17.36 17.19
N SER A 200 -11.44 17.06 18.28
CA SER A 200 -12.75 17.65 18.52
C SER A 200 -12.67 19.17 18.71
N GLU A 201 -11.63 19.66 19.38
CA GLU A 201 -11.36 21.11 19.55
C GLU A 201 -11.08 21.83 18.23
N ARG A 202 -10.57 21.12 17.22
CA ARG A 202 -10.16 21.69 15.92
C ARG A 202 -11.13 21.35 14.80
N SER A 203 -12.23 20.71 15.13
CA SER A 203 -13.08 20.05 14.15
C SER A 203 -13.74 20.99 13.13
N ASP A 204 -13.95 22.26 13.47
CA ASP A 204 -14.43 23.29 12.55
C ASP A 204 -13.46 23.54 11.38
N SER A 205 -12.15 23.29 11.56
CA SER A 205 -11.17 23.38 10.48
C SER A 205 -11.21 22.16 9.54
N LEU A 206 -11.98 21.13 9.89
CA LEU A 206 -12.05 19.86 9.17
C LEU A 206 -13.39 19.66 8.44
N LEU A 207 -14.21 20.71 8.35
CA LEU A 207 -15.55 20.67 7.73
C LEU A 207 -15.52 20.30 6.24
N LYS A 208 -14.39 20.49 5.57
CA LYS A 208 -14.22 20.11 4.16
C LYS A 208 -13.96 18.61 3.96
N VAL A 209 -13.72 17.85 5.02
CA VAL A 209 -13.40 16.43 4.89
C VAL A 209 -14.67 15.65 4.56
N THR A 210 -14.63 14.87 3.48
CA THR A 210 -15.76 14.04 3.03
C THR A 210 -15.47 12.55 3.14
N LYS A 211 -14.20 12.16 3.27
CA LYS A 211 -13.78 10.75 3.30
C LYS A 211 -12.46 10.51 4.02
N ILE A 212 -12.30 9.27 4.46
CA ILE A 212 -11.07 8.72 5.04
C ILE A 212 -10.62 7.57 4.15
N VAL A 213 -9.35 7.56 3.76
CA VAL A 213 -8.72 6.47 3.00
C VAL A 213 -7.52 5.96 3.78
N ALA A 214 -7.55 4.70 4.19
CA ALA A 214 -6.49 4.05 4.93
C ALA A 214 -5.72 3.05 4.04
N PHE A 215 -4.39 3.13 4.06
CA PHE A 215 -3.49 2.25 3.33
C PHE A 215 -2.61 1.45 4.28
N ALA A 216 -2.31 0.21 3.90
CA ALA A 216 -1.35 -0.67 4.58
C ALA A 216 -1.70 -0.97 6.04
N CYS A 217 -2.98 -1.18 6.35
CA CYS A 217 -3.44 -1.48 7.70
C CYS A 217 -3.25 -2.95 8.13
N CYS A 218 -2.82 -3.82 7.21
CA CYS A 218 -2.60 -5.26 7.38
C CYS A 218 -3.88 -6.04 7.75
N THR A 219 -3.79 -7.37 7.72
CA THR A 219 -4.87 -8.29 8.08
C THR A 219 -5.11 -8.33 9.60
N MET A 220 -6.38 -8.27 10.01
CA MET A 220 -6.81 -8.51 11.40
C MET A 220 -6.88 -10.01 11.72
N ALA A 221 -6.89 -10.87 10.70
CA ALA A 221 -6.94 -12.32 10.82
C ALA A 221 -5.58 -12.97 11.18
N GLY A 222 -4.49 -12.21 11.24
CA GLY A 222 -3.17 -12.73 11.63
C GLY A 222 -3.18 -13.34 13.05
N ARG A 223 -2.54 -14.50 13.26
CA ARG A 223 -2.54 -15.21 14.56
C ARG A 223 -1.54 -14.71 15.62
N ASN A 224 -0.72 -13.70 15.30
CA ASN A 224 0.35 -13.21 16.17
C ASN A 224 -0.12 -12.09 17.13
N GLY A 225 -0.28 -12.41 18.42
CA GLY A 225 -0.91 -11.57 19.45
C GLY A 225 -0.43 -10.12 19.60
N VAL A 226 0.87 -9.83 19.49
CA VAL A 226 1.40 -8.44 19.65
C VAL A 226 1.18 -7.61 18.38
N ALA A 227 1.30 -8.22 17.20
CA ALA A 227 0.98 -7.56 15.93
C ALA A 227 -0.51 -7.19 15.85
N ARG A 228 -1.39 -8.00 16.47
CA ARG A 228 -2.84 -7.76 16.49
C ARG A 228 -3.23 -6.42 17.11
N GLN A 229 -2.63 -6.01 18.23
CA GLN A 229 -3.01 -4.74 18.87
C GLN A 229 -2.74 -3.54 17.95
N HIS A 230 -1.58 -3.51 17.30
CA HIS A 230 -1.24 -2.44 16.37
C HIS A 230 -2.17 -2.42 15.16
N VAL A 231 -2.46 -3.59 14.57
CA VAL A 231 -3.37 -3.71 13.45
C VAL A 231 -4.78 -3.23 13.84
N THR A 232 -5.29 -3.68 14.98
CA THR A 232 -6.62 -3.26 15.42
C THR A 232 -6.66 -1.75 15.68
N HIS A 233 -5.68 -1.17 16.37
CA HIS A 233 -5.63 0.28 16.61
C HIS A 233 -5.65 1.12 15.33
N GLN A 234 -5.01 0.64 14.25
CA GLN A 234 -5.04 1.35 12.97
C GLN A 234 -6.44 1.40 12.37
N HIS A 235 -7.20 0.30 12.48
CA HIS A 235 -8.58 0.24 12.00
C HIS A 235 -9.54 1.02 12.92
N THR A 236 -9.36 0.95 14.24
CA THR A 236 -10.20 1.70 15.18
C THR A 236 -10.01 3.20 15.04
N LEU A 237 -8.81 3.66 14.69
CA LEU A 237 -8.52 5.05 14.37
C LEU A 237 -9.39 5.59 13.22
N ILE A 238 -9.68 4.78 12.20
CA ILE A 238 -10.60 5.15 11.11
C ILE A 238 -11.97 5.49 11.68
N LEU A 239 -12.50 4.65 12.58
CA LEU A 239 -13.80 4.85 13.22
C LEU A 239 -13.81 6.09 14.11
N THR A 240 -12.79 6.26 14.95
CA THR A 240 -12.65 7.45 15.82
C THR A 240 -12.66 8.74 15.00
N LEU A 241 -11.91 8.79 13.89
CA LEU A 241 -11.86 9.96 13.01
C LEU A 241 -13.21 10.19 12.32
N ARG A 242 -13.84 9.15 11.79
CA ARG A 242 -15.18 9.23 11.18
C ARG A 242 -16.16 9.86 12.14
N ASP A 243 -16.18 9.41 13.39
CA ASP A 243 -17.13 9.87 14.40
C ASP A 243 -16.91 11.34 14.77
N ILE A 244 -15.64 11.76 14.91
CA ILE A 244 -15.28 13.16 15.20
C ILE A 244 -15.72 14.06 14.05
N LEU A 245 -15.38 13.70 12.81
CA LEU A 245 -15.71 14.48 11.62
C LEU A 245 -17.23 14.58 11.41
N SER A 246 -17.93 13.44 11.54
CA SER A 246 -19.39 13.37 11.40
C SER A 246 -20.14 14.16 12.49
N SER A 247 -19.57 14.28 13.68
CA SER A 247 -20.15 15.08 14.77
C SER A 247 -20.02 16.57 14.53
N SER A 248 -19.05 16.99 13.74
CA SER A 248 -18.66 18.38 13.57
C SER A 248 -19.42 19.02 12.41
N SER A 249 -19.58 18.28 11.32
CA SER A 249 -20.50 18.66 10.22
C SER A 249 -21.92 18.93 10.71
N ARG A 250 -22.39 18.15 11.70
CA ARG A 250 -23.72 18.32 12.33
C ARG A 250 -23.88 19.61 13.13
N ARG A 251 -22.82 20.13 13.76
CA ARG A 251 -22.87 21.35 14.59
C ARG A 251 -22.99 22.62 13.75
N CYS A 252 -22.37 22.68 12.57
CA CYS A 252 -22.40 23.88 11.73
C CYS A 252 -23.75 24.10 11.00
N SER A 253 -24.56 23.05 10.83
CA SER A 253 -25.88 23.18 10.19
C SER A 253 -26.99 23.67 11.11
N SER A 254 -26.77 23.71 12.42
CA SER A 254 -27.76 24.18 13.39
C SER A 254 -27.63 25.67 13.76
N SER A 255 -26.62 26.38 13.24
CA SER A 255 -26.32 27.77 13.61
C SER A 255 -26.94 28.84 12.69
N SER A 256 -27.71 28.46 11.66
CA SER A 256 -28.48 29.44 10.85
C SER A 256 -29.89 29.60 11.41
N SER A 257 -30.04 30.58 12.30
CA SER A 257 -31.30 31.06 12.83
C SER A 257 -32.12 31.78 11.75
N ASN A 258 -33.42 31.47 11.70
CA ASN A 258 -34.54 32.17 11.03
C ASN A 258 -35.12 31.65 9.70
N ASP A 259 -35.00 30.37 9.35
CA ASP A 259 -35.93 29.76 8.38
C ASP A 259 -36.42 28.39 8.86
N GLN A 260 -37.43 28.40 9.74
CA GLN A 260 -38.03 27.20 10.34
C GLN A 260 -39.09 26.50 9.46
N GLN A 261 -39.22 26.86 8.18
CA GLN A 261 -40.16 26.19 7.27
C GLN A 261 -39.53 25.97 5.89
N GLN A 262 -38.60 25.02 5.78
CA GLN A 262 -38.30 24.16 4.61
C GLN A 262 -36.87 23.59 4.69
N LYS A 263 -36.59 22.65 5.60
CA LYS A 263 -35.42 21.76 5.49
C LYS A 263 -35.76 20.33 5.90
N GLN A 264 -36.82 19.77 5.31
CA GLN A 264 -36.93 18.31 5.18
C GLN A 264 -36.28 17.94 3.86
N GLY A 265 -35.05 17.40 3.88
CA GLY A 265 -34.47 16.77 2.67
C GLY A 265 -32.95 16.79 2.54
N GLN A 266 -32.22 17.70 3.20
CA GLN A 266 -30.75 17.69 3.11
C GLN A 266 -30.17 16.80 4.22
N GLN A 267 -30.16 15.48 3.97
CA GLN A 267 -29.26 14.58 4.67
C GLN A 267 -27.83 15.08 4.43
N GLN A 268 -27.10 15.39 5.50
CA GLN A 268 -25.70 15.74 5.36
C GLN A 268 -24.91 14.55 4.82
N PRO A 269 -23.88 14.78 4.00
CA PRO A 269 -23.07 13.70 3.46
C PRO A 269 -22.33 12.99 4.60
N GLU A 270 -22.57 11.68 4.69
CA GLU A 270 -21.85 10.77 5.58
C GLU A 270 -20.36 10.70 5.20
N ILE A 271 -19.47 10.68 6.21
CA ILE A 271 -18.03 10.51 5.98
C ILE A 271 -17.75 9.10 5.49
N LYS A 272 -17.36 8.97 4.22
CA LYS A 272 -17.04 7.67 3.62
C LYS A 272 -15.71 7.15 4.16
N CYS A 273 -15.63 5.86 4.47
CA CYS A 273 -14.40 5.24 4.95
C CYS A 273 -13.97 4.14 4.00
N PHE A 274 -12.72 4.20 3.56
CA PHE A 274 -12.11 3.24 2.67
C PHE A 274 -10.83 2.67 3.29
N ALA A 275 -10.56 1.40 3.02
CA ALA A 275 -9.30 0.76 3.38
C ALA A 275 -8.75 -0.05 2.20
N GLN A 276 -7.46 0.03 1.95
CA GLN A 276 -6.77 -0.75 0.93
C GLN A 276 -5.54 -1.43 1.54
N ASP A 277 -5.56 -2.76 1.58
CA ASP A 277 -4.41 -3.60 1.90
C ASP A 277 -4.53 -4.92 1.11
N PRO A 278 -3.49 -5.33 0.36
CA PRO A 278 -3.52 -6.58 -0.40
C PRO A 278 -3.59 -7.83 0.48
N ASN A 279 -3.30 -7.73 1.78
CA ASN A 279 -3.36 -8.86 2.71
C ASN A 279 -4.74 -9.06 3.34
N TYR A 280 -5.74 -8.22 3.05
CA TYR A 280 -7.07 -8.40 3.62
C TYR A 280 -7.70 -9.72 3.17
N THR A 281 -8.07 -10.54 4.15
CA THR A 281 -8.82 -11.78 3.97
C THR A 281 -10.32 -11.49 3.80
N GLU A 282 -11.08 -12.48 3.36
CA GLU A 282 -12.55 -12.38 3.32
C GLU A 282 -13.16 -12.06 4.69
N ALA A 283 -12.59 -12.64 5.77
CA ALA A 283 -12.98 -12.36 7.14
C ALA A 283 -12.73 -10.89 7.52
N ASP A 284 -11.58 -10.32 7.11
CA ASP A 284 -11.29 -8.90 7.33
C ASP A 284 -12.31 -8.02 6.60
N GLN A 285 -12.58 -8.33 5.33
CA GLN A 285 -13.51 -7.58 4.48
C GLN A 285 -14.93 -7.57 5.05
N ALA A 286 -15.43 -8.73 5.50
CA ALA A 286 -16.75 -8.83 6.12
C ALA A 286 -16.87 -7.97 7.38
N VAL A 287 -15.90 -8.06 8.29
CA VAL A 287 -15.90 -7.30 9.55
C VAL A 287 -15.73 -5.80 9.32
N LEU A 288 -14.88 -5.38 8.37
CA LEU A 288 -14.71 -3.97 8.02
C LEU A 288 -15.97 -3.39 7.36
N GLN A 289 -16.62 -4.17 6.49
CA GLN A 289 -17.87 -3.75 5.84
C GLN A 289 -19.00 -3.58 6.87
N GLU A 290 -19.14 -4.51 7.83
CA GLU A 290 -20.07 -4.37 8.97
C GLU A 290 -19.83 -3.09 9.78
N ALA A 291 -18.56 -2.68 9.89
CA ALA A 291 -18.17 -1.46 10.58
C ALA A 291 -18.33 -0.17 9.74
N GLY A 292 -18.80 -0.29 8.50
CA GLY A 292 -18.97 0.85 7.56
C GLY A 292 -17.66 1.32 6.91
N ILE A 293 -16.68 0.41 6.74
CA ILE A 293 -15.44 0.65 6.01
C ILE A 293 -15.45 -0.20 4.74
N ALA A 294 -15.41 0.45 3.57
CA ALA A 294 -15.34 -0.24 2.30
C ALA A 294 -13.89 -0.65 1.99
N VAL A 295 -13.65 -1.95 1.84
CA VAL A 295 -12.35 -2.46 1.39
C VAL A 295 -12.23 -2.32 -0.12
N LEU A 296 -11.13 -1.72 -0.58
CA LEU A 296 -10.85 -1.46 -1.99
C LEU A 296 -9.66 -2.29 -2.46
N GLY A 297 -9.77 -2.82 -3.68
CA GLY A 297 -8.64 -3.43 -4.39
C GLY A 297 -7.71 -2.38 -4.97
N ASP A 298 -6.42 -2.69 -5.07
CA ASP A 298 -5.41 -1.83 -5.69
C ASP A 298 -5.69 -1.60 -7.19
N PRO A 299 -5.56 -0.37 -7.75
CA PRO A 299 -5.19 0.91 -7.14
C PRO A 299 -6.35 1.81 -6.70
N ARG A 300 -7.55 1.26 -6.47
CA ARG A 300 -8.79 2.05 -6.28
C ARG A 300 -8.72 2.98 -5.07
N GLY A 301 -8.02 2.61 -4.00
CA GLY A 301 -7.77 3.48 -2.85
C GLY A 301 -7.08 4.79 -3.24
N PHE A 302 -6.08 4.76 -4.13
CA PHE A 302 -5.44 5.98 -4.63
C PHE A 302 -6.39 6.85 -5.46
N LEU A 303 -7.32 6.24 -6.19
CA LEU A 303 -8.31 6.96 -6.97
C LEU A 303 -9.30 7.75 -6.10
N GLU A 304 -9.59 7.24 -4.89
CA GLU A 304 -10.46 7.91 -3.92
C GLU A 304 -9.82 9.14 -3.25
N VAL A 305 -8.49 9.25 -3.20
CA VAL A 305 -7.83 10.36 -2.47
C VAL A 305 -7.91 11.69 -3.21
N ASP A 306 -8.44 12.71 -2.58
CA ASP A 306 -8.46 14.10 -3.06
C ASP A 306 -8.19 15.10 -1.92
N ASP A 307 -8.36 16.39 -2.18
CA ASP A 307 -8.05 17.49 -1.24
C ASP A 307 -9.01 17.57 -0.03
N GLU A 308 -10.11 16.79 -0.08
CA GLU A 308 -11.13 16.63 0.95
C GLU A 308 -10.99 15.29 1.71
N THR A 309 -9.86 14.61 1.52
CA THR A 309 -9.59 13.30 2.11
C THR A 309 -8.70 13.41 3.35
N VAL A 310 -8.97 12.57 4.35
CA VAL A 310 -8.01 12.18 5.38
C VAL A 310 -7.33 10.89 4.93
N VAL A 311 -6.00 10.90 4.83
CA VAL A 311 -5.22 9.71 4.49
C VAL A 311 -4.52 9.15 5.72
N LEU A 312 -4.67 7.84 5.94
CA LEU A 312 -3.90 7.09 6.94
C LEU A 312 -2.92 6.14 6.25
N SER A 313 -1.67 6.11 6.68
CA SER A 313 -0.69 5.16 6.16
C SER A 313 0.38 4.81 7.19
N PHE A 314 0.38 3.55 7.65
CA PHE A 314 1.25 3.09 8.71
C PHE A 314 2.18 1.98 8.21
N SER A 315 3.48 2.29 8.12
CA SER A 315 4.53 1.36 7.69
C SER A 315 4.26 0.65 6.35
N PRO A 316 3.82 1.37 5.29
CA PRO A 316 3.58 0.73 4.01
C PRO A 316 4.89 0.18 3.42
N ASN A 317 4.80 -0.95 2.71
CA ASN A 317 5.89 -1.48 1.87
C ASN A 317 5.87 -0.87 0.45
N ILE A 318 4.93 0.03 0.18
CA ILE A 318 4.78 0.81 -1.06
C ILE A 318 4.90 2.31 -0.75
N PRO A 319 5.22 3.17 -1.74
CA PRO A 319 5.51 4.58 -1.49
C PRO A 319 4.25 5.44 -1.44
N VAL A 320 3.33 5.12 -0.52
CA VAL A 320 2.06 5.86 -0.35
C VAL A 320 2.30 7.36 -0.27
N ARG A 321 3.33 7.80 0.47
CA ARG A 321 3.62 9.24 0.63
C ARG A 321 3.89 9.93 -0.70
N GLN A 322 4.80 9.39 -1.50
CA GLN A 322 5.17 9.98 -2.80
C GLN A 322 3.98 9.92 -3.76
N ILE A 323 3.25 8.79 -3.79
CA ILE A 323 2.05 8.65 -4.61
C ILE A 323 1.03 9.74 -4.25
N ILE A 324 0.69 9.88 -2.96
CA ILE A 324 -0.30 10.86 -2.51
C ILE A 324 0.14 12.29 -2.83
N THR A 325 1.42 12.63 -2.67
CA THR A 325 1.95 13.96 -3.03
C THR A 325 2.02 14.21 -4.52
N ASP A 326 1.93 13.20 -5.38
CA ASP A 326 1.85 13.41 -6.82
C ASP A 326 0.39 13.56 -7.29
N ILE A 327 -0.55 12.86 -6.64
CA ILE A 327 -1.95 12.78 -7.11
C ILE A 327 -2.93 13.75 -6.44
N ALA A 328 -2.63 14.24 -5.23
CA ALA A 328 -3.57 15.06 -4.44
C ALA A 328 -2.88 15.88 -3.33
N ARG A 329 -3.62 16.76 -2.66
CA ARG A 329 -3.18 17.46 -1.43
C ARG A 329 -4.22 17.24 -0.31
N PRO A 330 -4.26 16.04 0.31
CA PRO A 330 -5.28 15.70 1.29
C PRO A 330 -5.33 16.67 2.46
N ALA A 331 -6.51 16.83 3.04
CA ALA A 331 -6.74 17.72 4.18
C ALA A 331 -5.91 17.32 5.41
N ILE A 332 -5.73 16.01 5.61
CA ILE A 332 -4.91 15.43 6.67
C ILE A 332 -4.16 14.24 6.10
N LEU A 333 -2.89 14.13 6.47
CA LEU A 333 -2.07 12.94 6.22
C LEU A 333 -1.47 12.46 7.55
N LEU A 334 -1.96 11.32 8.03
CA LEU A 334 -1.48 10.66 9.25
C LEU A 334 -0.59 9.48 8.86
N TRP A 335 0.65 9.50 9.34
CA TRP A 335 1.63 8.47 9.02
C TRP A 335 2.59 8.20 10.17
N ASN A 336 3.47 7.22 10.00
CA ASN A 336 4.57 6.97 10.94
C ASN A 336 5.48 8.18 11.11
N HIS A 337 6.06 8.32 12.30
CA HIS A 337 7.10 9.30 12.57
C HIS A 337 8.19 9.26 11.48
N VAL A 338 8.47 10.41 10.86
CA VAL A 338 9.54 10.54 9.86
C VAL A 338 10.85 10.55 10.64
N GLN A 339 11.65 9.50 10.48
CA GLN A 339 13.04 9.53 10.95
C GLN A 339 13.83 10.45 10.01
N SER A 340 14.71 11.26 10.56
CA SER A 340 15.71 11.97 9.76
C SER A 340 16.61 10.97 9.02
N GLU A 341 17.21 11.39 7.91
CA GLU A 341 18.18 10.55 7.18
C GLU A 341 19.31 10.03 8.09
N ALA A 342 19.72 10.84 9.07
CA ALA A 342 20.70 10.44 10.06
C ALA A 342 20.18 9.30 10.95
N GLU A 343 18.96 9.43 11.49
CA GLU A 343 18.31 8.41 12.33
C GLU A 343 18.03 7.12 11.55
N GLU A 344 17.60 7.23 10.29
CA GLU A 344 17.36 6.09 9.42
C GLU A 344 18.68 5.38 9.06
N ALA A 345 19.73 6.13 8.71
CA ALA A 345 21.05 5.58 8.47
C ALA A 345 21.62 4.89 9.72
N GLU A 346 21.39 5.45 10.91
CA GLU A 346 21.81 4.86 12.18
C GLU A 346 21.02 3.58 12.51
N PHE A 347 19.71 3.60 12.29
CA PHE A 347 18.83 2.43 12.43
C PHE A 347 19.27 1.27 11.54
N TRP A 348 19.54 1.54 10.26
CA TRP A 348 20.03 0.53 9.32
C TRP A 348 21.47 0.10 9.60
N LYS A 349 22.35 0.99 10.06
CA LYS A 349 23.70 0.63 10.54
C LYS A 349 23.65 -0.33 11.71
N GLN A 350 22.80 -0.06 12.70
CA GLN A 350 22.64 -0.92 13.88
C GLN A 350 22.10 -2.30 13.53
N ARG A 351 21.19 -2.39 12.55
CA ARG A 351 20.69 -3.68 12.04
C ARG A 351 21.67 -4.42 11.13
N GLY A 352 22.47 -3.70 10.33
CA GLY A 352 23.53 -4.28 9.49
C GLY A 352 24.63 -4.98 10.30
N HIS A 353 24.88 -4.57 11.55
CA HIS A 353 25.84 -5.22 12.45
C HIS A 353 25.35 -6.55 13.04
N GLN A 354 24.06 -6.88 12.92
CA GLN A 354 23.53 -8.18 13.36
C GLN A 354 23.62 -9.28 12.28
N HIS A 355 23.93 -8.92 11.03
CA HIS A 355 24.05 -9.86 9.90
C HIS A 355 25.34 -9.70 9.06
N GLY A 356 26.37 -9.06 9.60
CA GLY A 356 27.71 -9.15 9.00
C GLY A 356 28.23 -10.59 9.04
N PRO A 357 28.93 -11.08 8.00
CA PRO A 357 29.55 -12.40 8.06
C PRO A 357 30.47 -12.46 9.28
N LYS A 358 30.24 -13.43 10.17
CA LYS A 358 31.22 -13.73 11.21
C LYS A 358 32.55 -14.03 10.51
N PRO A 359 33.67 -13.41 10.91
CA PRO A 359 34.96 -13.80 10.39
C PRO A 359 35.14 -15.29 10.69
N MET A 360 35.33 -16.10 9.64
CA MET A 360 35.82 -17.45 9.79
C MET A 360 37.24 -17.35 10.39
N MET A 361 37.37 -17.71 11.66
CA MET A 361 38.63 -18.19 12.23
C MET A 361 38.73 -19.69 12.01
#